data_AF-A0A7S2E4E6-F1
#
_entry.id   AF-A0A7S2E4E6-F1
#
_cell.length_a   1.000
_cell.length_b   1.000
_cell.length_c   1.000
_cell.angle_alpha   90.00
_cell.angle_beta   90.00
_cell.angle_gamma   90.00
#
_symmetry.space_group_name_H-M   'P 1'
#
loop_
_entity.id
_entity.type
_entity.pdbx_description
1 polymer ?
#
loop_
_entity_poly.entity_id
_entity_poly.type
_entity_poly.pdbx_seq_one_letter_code
_entity_poly.pdbx_strand_id
1 'polypeptide(L)'
;MAPSADTKEDAMKDDEPEKQEPVPTAPPTLPLADATAAAAAKKDEGNVYFKEGHFADAIARYNEAIDLDPEVPAYYTNRAFCHIKMENHGLAIADATVAIELDKTFTKGYYRRGSAYMALAKYKEALKDFKSLRQLKPNDRDALDKFKAADKEVKRIQFEKAIHSDLAEEKLLSDTLDPDSMAVEDSYNGPRPDWPLQHDVALEIADHLRAQKTLHSKYVCQLLIGFLKQLM
;
A
#
# COMPACT_ATOMS: atom_id res chain seq x y z
N MET A 1 -23.21 92.08 -6.07
CA MET A 1 -24.23 91.06 -6.40
C MET A 1 -24.01 89.86 -5.49
N ALA A 2 -24.77 89.78 -4.40
CA ALA A 2 -25.10 88.52 -3.71
C ALA A 2 -26.24 87.83 -4.54
N PRO A 3 -26.68 86.57 -4.31
CA PRO A 3 -26.70 85.85 -3.02
C PRO A 3 -26.57 84.29 -3.05
N SER A 4 -26.74 83.70 -1.85
CA SER A 4 -27.28 82.36 -1.51
C SER A 4 -26.33 81.15 -1.67
N ALA A 5 -25.79 80.55 -0.60
CA ALA A 5 -26.43 79.78 0.49
C ALA A 5 -26.93 78.40 0.02
N ASP A 6 -26.30 77.33 0.52
CA ASP A 6 -27.02 76.21 1.10
C ASP A 6 -26.10 75.33 1.96
N THR A 7 -26.48 75.26 3.22
CA THR A 7 -25.97 74.38 4.29
C THR A 7 -26.72 73.06 4.18
N LYS A 8 -26.04 71.92 4.21
CA LYS A 8 -26.65 70.65 4.65
C LYS A 8 -25.67 69.83 5.49
N GLU A 9 -25.89 69.92 6.79
CA GLU A 9 -25.77 68.79 7.70
C GLU A 9 -26.63 67.64 7.17
N ASP A 10 -26.12 66.40 7.22
CA ASP A 10 -27.00 65.25 7.44
C ASP A 10 -26.21 64.00 7.90
N ALA A 11 -26.67 63.50 9.05
CA ALA A 11 -26.71 62.11 9.49
C ALA A 11 -25.40 61.35 9.72
N MET A 12 -24.92 61.51 10.96
CA MET A 12 -24.33 60.44 11.78
C MET A 12 -25.26 59.21 11.71
N LYS A 13 -24.83 58.15 11.01
CA LYS A 13 -25.49 56.85 11.09
C LYS A 13 -24.98 56.15 12.34
N ASP A 14 -25.88 55.95 13.28
CA ASP A 14 -25.74 54.99 14.36
C ASP A 14 -25.52 53.61 13.75
N ASP A 15 -24.28 53.12 13.82
CA ASP A 15 -23.92 51.75 13.47
C ASP A 15 -24.20 50.90 14.72
N GLU A 16 -25.28 50.12 14.67
CA GLU A 16 -25.60 49.14 15.71
C GLU A 16 -24.43 48.16 15.88
N PRO A 17 -24.05 47.77 17.11
CA PRO A 17 -23.00 46.79 17.30
C PRO A 17 -23.44 45.44 16.71
N GLU A 18 -22.73 45.01 15.67
CA GLU A 18 -22.77 43.66 15.13
C GLU A 18 -22.67 42.66 16.29
N LYS A 19 -23.71 41.83 16.46
CA LYS A 19 -23.71 40.74 17.43
C LYS A 19 -22.63 39.76 17.02
N GLN A 20 -21.51 39.76 17.75
CA GLN A 20 -20.51 38.71 17.67
C GLN A 20 -21.20 37.37 17.98
N GLU A 21 -21.31 36.52 16.96
CA GLU A 21 -21.63 35.12 17.18
C GLU A 21 -20.58 34.51 18.12
N PRO A 22 -20.98 33.71 19.12
CA PRO A 22 -20.02 33.16 20.07
C PRO A 22 -19.04 32.26 19.32
N VAL A 23 -17.76 32.62 19.40
CA VAL A 23 -16.63 31.78 18.99
C VAL A 23 -16.84 30.39 19.62
N PRO A 24 -16.79 29.29 18.86
CA PRO A 24 -16.91 27.96 19.42
C PRO A 24 -15.76 27.77 20.41
N THR A 25 -16.11 27.75 21.70
CA THR A 25 -15.17 27.53 22.79
C THR A 25 -14.50 26.19 22.57
N ALA A 26 -13.17 26.19 22.52
CA ALA A 26 -12.36 24.99 22.45
C ALA A 26 -12.85 23.98 23.52
N PRO A 27 -12.93 22.67 23.18
CA PRO A 27 -13.29 21.65 24.16
C PRO A 27 -12.38 21.77 25.38
N PRO A 28 -12.88 21.45 26.59
CA PRO A 28 -12.05 21.50 27.80
C PRO A 28 -10.80 20.66 27.59
N THR A 29 -9.65 21.32 27.60
CA THR A 29 -8.33 20.70 27.45
C THR A 29 -8.07 19.84 28.68
N LEU A 30 -8.17 18.52 28.52
CA LEU A 30 -7.70 17.56 29.51
C LEU A 30 -6.23 17.88 29.86
N PRO A 31 -5.82 17.75 31.13
CA PRO A 31 -4.41 17.91 31.50
C PRO A 31 -3.52 17.02 30.62
N LEU A 32 -2.38 17.55 30.15
CA LEU A 32 -1.48 16.85 29.20
C LEU A 32 -1.07 15.44 29.67
N ALA A 33 -0.92 15.25 31.00
CA ALA A 33 -0.63 13.94 31.59
C ALA A 33 -1.80 12.94 31.49
N ASP A 34 -3.04 13.42 31.57
CA ASP A 34 -4.22 12.58 31.43
C ASP A 34 -4.50 12.27 29.95
N ALA A 35 -4.25 13.23 29.05
CA ALA A 35 -4.38 13.04 27.61
C ALA A 35 -3.41 11.99 27.06
N THR A 36 -2.14 12.01 27.49
CA THR A 36 -1.12 11.02 27.10
C THR A 36 -1.46 9.61 27.60
N ALA A 37 -1.98 9.48 28.82
CA ALA A 37 -2.45 8.20 29.36
C ALA A 37 -3.68 7.67 28.60
N ALA A 38 -4.64 8.54 28.29
CA ALA A 38 -5.81 8.19 27.48
C ALA A 38 -5.42 7.75 26.05
N ALA A 39 -4.49 8.46 25.41
CA ALA A 39 -3.97 8.09 24.08
C ALA A 39 -3.31 6.71 24.10
N ALA A 40 -2.51 6.42 25.12
CA ALA A 40 -1.88 5.11 25.30
C ALA A 40 -2.91 3.99 25.46
N ALA A 41 -4.00 4.23 26.20
CA ALA A 41 -5.10 3.27 26.36
C ALA A 41 -5.79 2.98 25.01
N LYS A 42 -6.06 4.02 24.21
CA LYS A 42 -6.61 3.87 22.85
C LYS A 42 -5.70 3.09 21.92
N LYS A 43 -4.39 3.34 21.98
CA LYS A 43 -3.41 2.50 21.26
C LYS A 43 -3.46 1.04 21.73
N ASP A 44 -3.64 0.76 23.02
CA ASP A 44 -3.74 -0.61 23.51
C ASP A 44 -5.04 -1.32 23.10
N GLU A 45 -6.17 -0.62 23.09
CA GLU A 45 -7.42 -1.12 22.46
C GLU A 45 -7.19 -1.44 20.98
N GLY A 46 -6.54 -0.55 20.23
CA GLY A 46 -6.18 -0.79 18.82
C GLY A 46 -5.27 -2.01 18.64
N ASN A 47 -4.34 -2.25 19.57
CA ASN A 47 -3.47 -3.44 19.55
C ASN A 47 -4.27 -4.73 19.76
N VAL A 48 -5.35 -4.70 20.55
CA VAL A 48 -6.24 -5.86 20.76
C VAL A 48 -6.97 -6.18 19.46
N TYR A 49 -7.66 -5.21 18.86
CA TYR A 49 -8.34 -5.39 17.57
C TYR A 49 -7.38 -5.86 16.47
N PHE A 50 -6.16 -5.32 16.44
CA PHE A 50 -5.14 -5.74 15.48
C PHE A 50 -4.79 -7.23 15.61
N LYS A 51 -4.65 -7.74 16.85
CA LYS A 51 -4.34 -9.15 17.09
C LYS A 51 -5.49 -10.07 16.70
N GLU A 52 -6.72 -9.60 16.81
CA GLU A 52 -7.93 -10.31 16.41
C GLU A 52 -8.17 -10.27 14.89
N GLY A 53 -7.42 -9.45 14.14
CA GLY A 53 -7.58 -9.27 12.70
C GLY A 53 -8.62 -8.23 12.30
N HIS A 54 -9.21 -7.53 13.27
CA HIS A 54 -10.18 -6.45 13.07
C HIS A 54 -9.45 -5.13 12.74
N PHE A 55 -8.86 -5.06 11.54
CA PHE A 55 -7.98 -3.95 11.17
C PHE A 55 -8.68 -2.59 11.06
N ALA A 56 -9.95 -2.56 10.62
CA ALA A 56 -10.72 -1.31 10.54
C ALA A 56 -11.00 -0.72 11.93
N ASP A 57 -11.38 -1.56 12.90
CA ASP A 57 -11.60 -1.15 14.29
C ASP A 57 -10.29 -0.72 14.96
N ALA A 58 -9.19 -1.42 14.68
CA ALA A 58 -7.87 -1.03 15.13
C ALA A 58 -7.48 0.36 14.62
N ILE A 59 -7.73 0.67 13.34
CA ILE A 59 -7.52 2.00 12.76
C ILE A 59 -8.34 3.05 13.49
N ALA A 60 -9.61 2.79 13.79
CA ALA A 60 -10.44 3.74 14.53
C ALA A 60 -9.86 4.07 15.92
N ARG A 61 -9.37 3.06 16.65
CA ARG A 61 -8.70 3.29 17.95
C ARG A 61 -7.37 4.02 17.82
N TYR A 62 -6.59 3.74 16.77
CA TYR A 62 -5.36 4.51 16.53
C TYR A 62 -5.63 5.95 16.10
N ASN A 63 -6.73 6.24 15.40
CA ASN A 63 -7.15 7.61 15.12
C ASN A 63 -7.44 8.36 16.42
N GLU A 64 -8.23 7.76 17.32
CA GLU A 64 -8.49 8.36 18.64
C GLU A 64 -7.19 8.59 19.44
N ALA A 65 -6.22 7.67 19.37
CA ALA A 65 -4.92 7.87 20.00
C ALA A 65 -4.13 9.04 19.40
N ILE A 66 -4.16 9.20 18.08
CA ILE A 66 -3.50 10.29 17.35
C ILE A 66 -4.18 11.64 17.63
N ASP A 67 -5.51 11.67 17.71
CA ASP A 67 -6.28 12.88 18.01
C ASP A 67 -5.99 13.38 19.44
N LEU A 68 -5.71 12.47 20.37
CA LEU A 68 -5.34 12.79 21.76
C LEU A 68 -3.87 13.17 21.93
N ASP A 69 -2.96 12.49 21.22
CA ASP A 69 -1.53 12.76 21.25
C ASP A 69 -0.88 12.49 19.87
N PRO A 70 -0.76 13.52 19.02
CA PRO A 70 -0.32 13.38 17.65
C PRO A 70 1.20 13.29 17.49
N GLU A 71 1.98 13.43 18.56
CA GLU A 71 3.45 13.46 18.49
C GLU A 71 4.10 12.09 18.72
N VAL A 72 3.29 11.02 18.87
CA VAL A 72 3.79 9.67 19.15
C VAL A 72 3.96 8.85 17.85
N PRO A 73 5.21 8.55 17.41
CA PRO A 73 5.47 7.83 16.16
C PRO A 73 4.82 6.43 16.13
N ALA A 74 4.71 5.79 17.30
CA ALA A 74 4.17 4.45 17.42
C ALA A 74 2.73 4.34 16.90
N TYR A 75 1.89 5.36 17.12
CA TYR A 75 0.47 5.33 16.73
C TYR A 75 0.34 5.29 15.21
N TYR A 76 1.05 6.16 14.51
CA TYR A 76 1.12 6.15 13.04
C TYR A 76 1.68 4.84 12.51
N THR A 77 2.76 4.28 13.08
CA THR A 77 3.31 3.00 12.56
C THR A 77 2.39 1.80 12.80
N ASN A 78 1.57 1.84 13.84
CA ASN A 78 0.57 0.81 14.11
C ASN A 78 -0.62 0.95 13.16
N ARG A 79 -1.10 2.17 12.91
CA ARG A 79 -2.13 2.45 11.88
C ARG A 79 -1.64 2.09 10.48
N ALA A 80 -0.41 2.46 10.14
CA ALA A 80 0.27 2.04 8.91
C ALA A 80 0.32 0.51 8.76
N PHE A 81 0.49 -0.23 9.85
CA PHE A 81 0.50 -1.68 9.80
C PHE A 81 -0.87 -2.25 9.46
N CYS A 82 -1.94 -1.67 10.02
CA CYS A 82 -3.31 -2.01 9.64
C CYS A 82 -3.56 -1.72 8.16
N HIS A 83 -3.12 -0.56 7.68
CA HIS A 83 -3.21 -0.22 6.25
C HIS A 83 -2.45 -1.21 5.36
N ILE A 84 -1.27 -1.69 5.75
CA ILE A 84 -0.56 -2.75 5.02
C ILE A 84 -1.36 -4.05 5.00
N LYS A 85 -1.97 -4.44 6.13
CA LYS A 85 -2.80 -5.66 6.22
C LYS A 85 -4.06 -5.60 5.37
N MET A 86 -4.56 -4.40 5.10
CA MET A 86 -5.69 -4.14 4.22
C MET A 86 -5.29 -3.73 2.80
N GLU A 87 -4.01 -3.88 2.43
CA GLU A 87 -3.47 -3.52 1.10
C GLU A 87 -3.61 -2.02 0.73
N ASN A 88 -3.89 -1.17 1.72
CA ASN A 88 -3.97 0.28 1.61
C ASN A 88 -2.58 0.93 1.66
N HIS A 89 -1.69 0.53 0.75
CA HIS A 89 -0.26 0.86 0.82
C HIS A 89 0.05 2.36 0.74
N GLY A 90 -0.77 3.15 0.03
CA GLY A 90 -0.61 4.61 -0.03
C GLY A 90 -0.78 5.27 1.34
N LEU A 91 -1.81 4.89 2.09
CA LEU A 91 -2.06 5.38 3.45
C LEU A 91 -0.97 4.91 4.41
N ALA A 92 -0.50 3.67 4.28
CA ALA A 92 0.61 3.17 5.07
C ALA A 92 1.90 3.96 4.86
N ILE A 93 2.18 4.42 3.63
CA ILE A 93 3.34 5.27 3.32
C ILE A 93 3.20 6.64 3.98
N ALA A 94 2.01 7.24 3.93
CA ALA A 94 1.75 8.54 4.56
C ALA A 94 1.99 8.46 6.08
N ASP A 95 1.38 7.51 6.76
CA ASP A 95 1.53 7.31 8.21
C ASP A 95 2.98 7.00 8.59
N ALA A 96 3.63 6.09 7.88
CA ALA A 96 5.01 5.75 8.16
C ALA A 96 5.98 6.93 7.88
N THR A 97 5.62 7.84 6.97
CA THR A 97 6.38 9.08 6.73
C THR A 97 6.25 10.03 7.90
N VAL A 98 5.02 10.27 8.39
CA VAL A 98 4.80 11.08 9.61
C VAL A 98 5.58 10.51 10.79
N ALA A 99 5.56 9.20 11.00
CA ALA A 99 6.32 8.57 12.08
C ALA A 99 7.84 8.82 11.99
N ILE A 100 8.40 8.84 10.78
CA ILE A 100 9.84 9.12 10.54
C ILE A 100 10.14 10.60 10.73
N GLU A 101 9.22 11.49 10.38
CA GLU A 101 9.35 12.93 10.58
C GLU A 101 9.34 13.29 12.08
N LEU A 102 8.47 12.64 12.85
CA LEU A 102 8.41 12.77 14.31
C LEU A 102 9.67 12.23 15.00
N ASP A 103 10.14 11.04 14.61
CA ASP A 103 11.38 10.47 15.12
C ASP A 103 12.16 9.73 14.02
N LYS A 104 13.25 10.37 13.58
CA LYS A 104 14.14 9.85 12.53
C LYS A 104 14.92 8.60 12.97
N THR A 105 14.95 8.28 14.25
CA THR A 105 15.56 7.06 14.81
C THR A 105 14.55 5.92 14.98
N PHE A 106 13.25 6.20 14.77
CA PHE A 106 12.19 5.21 14.94
C PHE A 106 12.17 4.18 13.81
N THR A 107 12.94 3.11 14.01
CA THR A 107 13.16 2.03 13.03
C THR A 107 11.89 1.42 12.44
N LYS A 108 10.78 1.35 13.20
CA LYS A 108 9.51 0.81 12.71
C LYS A 108 8.92 1.67 11.57
N GLY A 109 9.15 2.98 11.56
CA GLY A 109 8.70 3.87 10.47
C GLY A 109 9.31 3.44 9.13
N TYR A 110 10.64 3.37 9.05
CA TYR A 110 11.36 2.90 7.85
C TYR A 110 10.93 1.50 7.44
N TYR A 111 10.74 0.60 8.42
CA TYR A 111 10.29 -0.75 8.15
C TYR A 111 8.91 -0.78 7.46
N ARG A 112 7.94 -0.04 8.01
CA ARG A 112 6.56 0.02 7.48
C ARG A 112 6.54 0.67 6.10
N ARG A 113 7.22 1.80 5.94
CA ARG A 113 7.28 2.52 4.66
C ARG A 113 7.97 1.71 3.57
N GLY A 114 9.12 1.10 3.88
CA GLY A 114 9.83 0.22 2.97
C GLY A 114 8.99 -1.00 2.56
N SER A 115 8.26 -1.60 3.50
CA SER A 115 7.35 -2.73 3.20
C SER A 115 6.19 -2.31 2.29
N ALA A 116 5.60 -1.14 2.51
CA ALA A 116 4.54 -0.61 1.65
C ALA A 116 5.07 -0.25 0.25
N TYR A 117 6.29 0.29 0.14
CA TYR A 117 6.94 0.51 -1.15
C TYR A 117 7.24 -0.80 -1.91
N MET A 118 7.65 -1.87 -1.22
CA MET A 118 7.83 -3.19 -1.84
C MET A 118 6.52 -3.70 -2.45
N ALA A 119 5.39 -3.56 -1.74
CA ALA A 119 4.09 -3.98 -2.22
C ALA A 119 3.61 -3.20 -3.45
N LEU A 120 3.99 -1.92 -3.55
CA LEU A 120 3.72 -1.07 -4.72
C LEU A 120 4.77 -1.20 -5.84
N ALA A 121 5.67 -2.19 -5.76
CA ALA A 121 6.80 -2.35 -6.70
C ALA A 121 7.73 -1.12 -6.81
N LYS A 122 7.72 -0.23 -5.82
CA LYS A 122 8.60 0.94 -5.70
C LYS A 122 9.92 0.54 -5.03
N TYR A 123 10.64 -0.36 -5.68
CA TYR A 123 11.79 -1.05 -5.06
C TYR A 123 12.97 -0.13 -4.73
N LYS A 124 13.16 0.97 -5.50
CA LYS A 124 14.24 1.93 -5.24
C LYS A 124 14.00 2.71 -3.95
N GLU A 125 12.75 3.10 -3.71
CA GLU A 125 12.28 3.77 -2.51
C GLU A 125 12.37 2.83 -1.30
N ALA A 126 11.90 1.59 -1.46
CA ALA A 126 12.03 0.56 -0.43
C ALA A 126 13.50 0.31 -0.04
N LEU A 127 14.40 0.23 -1.04
CA LEU A 127 15.82 0.03 -0.82
C LEU A 127 16.45 1.15 0.01
N LYS A 128 16.05 2.41 -0.20
CA LYS A 128 16.50 3.56 0.61
C LYS A 128 16.08 3.40 2.07
N ASP A 129 14.81 3.07 2.32
CA ASP A 129 14.30 2.89 3.68
C ASP A 129 14.95 1.71 4.39
N PHE A 130 15.13 0.57 3.72
CA PHE A 130 15.83 -0.58 4.33
C PHE A 130 17.32 -0.32 4.54
N LYS A 131 17.96 0.52 3.71
CA LYS A 131 19.33 0.97 3.95
C LYS A 131 19.42 1.83 5.23
N SER A 132 18.51 2.78 5.42
CA SER A 132 18.43 3.58 6.65
C SER A 132 18.13 2.70 7.86
N LEU A 133 17.19 1.76 7.75
CA LEU A 133 16.88 0.79 8.80
C LEU A 133 18.13 -0.01 9.22
N ARG A 134 18.92 -0.49 8.26
CA ARG A 134 20.17 -1.22 8.55
C ARG A 134 21.24 -0.35 9.20
N GLN A 135 21.30 0.93 8.88
CA GLN A 135 22.22 1.86 9.56
C GLN A 135 21.83 2.04 11.02
N LEU A 136 20.52 2.13 11.31
CA LEU A 136 19.99 2.25 12.68
C LEU A 136 20.06 0.92 13.45
N LYS A 137 19.93 -0.23 12.76
CA LYS A 137 19.98 -1.58 13.33
C LYS A 137 20.88 -2.51 12.50
N PRO A 138 22.21 -2.42 12.66
CA PRO A 138 23.16 -3.17 11.83
C PRO A 138 23.10 -4.69 12.03
N ASN A 139 22.66 -5.15 13.21
CA ASN A 139 22.60 -6.57 13.58
C ASN A 139 21.20 -7.20 13.41
N ASP A 140 20.24 -6.45 12.86
CA ASP A 140 18.89 -6.96 12.60
C ASP A 140 18.86 -7.78 11.31
N ARG A 141 18.62 -9.09 11.45
CA ARG A 141 18.58 -10.03 10.33
C ARG A 141 17.44 -9.74 9.37
N ASP A 142 16.26 -9.37 9.88
CA ASP A 142 15.10 -9.07 9.03
C ASP A 142 15.34 -7.78 8.22
N ALA A 143 15.99 -6.78 8.83
CA ALA A 143 16.42 -5.58 8.09
C ALA A 143 17.41 -5.92 6.95
N LEU A 144 18.34 -6.85 7.17
CA LEU A 144 19.26 -7.32 6.15
C LEU A 144 18.54 -8.07 5.02
N ASP A 145 17.62 -8.96 5.36
CA ASP A 145 16.90 -9.77 4.38
C ASP A 145 15.99 -8.90 3.51
N LYS A 146 15.29 -7.92 4.11
CA LYS A 146 14.47 -6.95 3.37
C LYS A 146 15.30 -6.06 2.46
N PHE A 147 16.46 -5.59 2.92
CA PHE A 147 17.40 -4.86 2.07
C PHE A 147 17.85 -5.70 0.87
N LYS A 148 18.24 -6.96 1.08
CA LYS A 148 18.67 -7.86 0.00
C LYS A 148 17.54 -8.14 -0.99
N ALA A 149 16.32 -8.32 -0.50
CA ALA A 149 15.14 -8.51 -1.35
C ALA A 149 14.89 -7.28 -2.25
N ALA A 150 14.91 -6.07 -1.68
CA ALA A 150 14.76 -4.84 -2.44
C ALA A 150 15.90 -4.63 -3.45
N ASP A 151 17.15 -4.87 -3.04
CA ASP A 151 18.34 -4.74 -3.90
C ASP A 151 18.28 -5.72 -5.08
N LYS A 152 17.82 -6.95 -4.85
CA LYS A 152 17.62 -7.96 -5.89
C LYS A 152 16.63 -7.47 -6.96
N GLU A 153 15.47 -6.94 -6.55
CA GLU A 153 14.46 -6.44 -7.50
C GLU A 153 14.95 -5.21 -8.27
N VAL A 154 15.66 -4.29 -7.61
CA VAL A 154 16.27 -3.14 -8.29
C VAL A 154 17.26 -3.59 -9.35
N LYS A 155 18.12 -4.58 -9.05
CA LYS A 155 19.08 -5.15 -10.00
C LYS A 155 18.39 -5.87 -11.14
N ARG A 156 17.32 -6.64 -10.85
CA ARG A 156 16.50 -7.30 -11.88
C ARG A 156 15.95 -6.29 -12.88
N ILE A 157 15.33 -5.21 -12.39
CA ILE A 157 14.76 -4.16 -13.25
C ILE A 157 15.85 -3.42 -14.05
N GLN A 158 17.00 -3.15 -13.45
CA GLN A 158 18.12 -2.53 -14.16
C GLN A 158 18.65 -3.45 -15.26
N PHE A 159 18.73 -4.75 -15.00
CA PHE A 159 19.13 -5.74 -15.99
C PHE A 159 18.11 -5.83 -17.12
N GLU A 160 16.83 -5.96 -16.80
CA GLU A 160 15.72 -5.97 -17.77
C GLU A 160 15.75 -4.72 -18.65
N LYS A 161 15.95 -3.54 -18.06
CA LYS A 161 16.08 -2.28 -18.80
C LYS A 161 17.33 -2.25 -19.70
N ALA A 162 18.43 -2.88 -19.30
CA ALA A 162 19.67 -2.90 -20.07
C ALA A 162 19.59 -3.87 -21.27
N ILE A 163 18.81 -4.94 -21.17
CA ILE A 163 18.59 -5.89 -22.27
C ILE A 163 17.40 -5.51 -23.16
N HIS A 164 16.56 -4.57 -22.73
CA HIS A 164 15.48 -4.04 -23.56
C HIS A 164 16.07 -3.34 -24.78
N SER A 165 16.01 -4.01 -25.93
CA SER A 165 16.43 -3.49 -27.22
C SER A 165 15.21 -2.95 -27.94
N ASP A 166 15.23 -1.65 -28.28
CA ASP A 166 14.17 -1.01 -29.09
C ASP A 166 14.09 -1.57 -30.53
N LEU A 167 15.01 -2.48 -30.90
CA LEU A 167 15.14 -3.10 -32.22
C LEU A 167 14.70 -4.56 -32.27
N ALA A 168 14.30 -5.16 -31.14
CA ALA A 168 13.68 -6.47 -31.18
C ALA A 168 12.26 -6.29 -31.70
N GLU A 169 11.97 -6.76 -32.93
CA GLU A 169 10.59 -7.06 -33.31
C GLU A 169 10.00 -7.89 -32.16
N GLU A 170 9.04 -7.33 -31.41
CA GLU A 170 8.34 -7.99 -30.31
C GLU A 170 7.49 -9.14 -30.88
N LYS A 171 8.16 -10.19 -31.35
CA LYS A 171 7.49 -11.43 -31.72
C LYS A 171 6.92 -12.01 -30.44
N LEU A 172 5.62 -12.23 -30.45
CA LEU A 172 4.96 -12.83 -29.31
C LEU A 172 5.58 -14.20 -29.09
N LEU A 173 5.74 -14.60 -27.82
CA LEU A 173 6.27 -15.92 -27.50
C LEU A 173 5.44 -17.02 -28.17
N SER A 174 4.12 -16.79 -28.33
CA SER A 174 3.18 -17.65 -29.06
C SER A 174 3.55 -17.91 -30.52
N ASP A 175 4.30 -17.02 -31.16
CA ASP A 175 4.70 -17.15 -32.57
C ASP A 175 5.97 -17.99 -32.72
N THR A 176 6.74 -18.13 -31.64
CA THR A 176 8.02 -18.86 -31.60
C THR A 176 7.90 -20.23 -30.94
N LEU A 177 6.87 -20.44 -30.13
CA LEU A 177 6.63 -21.68 -29.42
C LEU A 177 5.63 -22.53 -30.19
N ASP A 178 6.00 -23.77 -30.48
CA ASP A 178 5.10 -24.81 -30.98
C ASP A 178 4.81 -25.84 -29.87
N PRO A 179 3.70 -25.69 -29.12
CA PRO A 179 3.34 -26.63 -28.07
C PRO A 179 3.11 -28.06 -28.57
N ASP A 180 2.68 -28.25 -29.83
CA ASP A 180 2.32 -29.57 -30.34
C ASP A 180 3.55 -30.46 -30.49
N SER A 181 4.71 -29.85 -30.77
CA SER A 181 6.02 -30.49 -30.81
C SER A 181 6.58 -30.90 -29.44
N MET A 182 6.01 -30.39 -28.34
CA MET A 182 6.50 -30.70 -26.99
C MET A 182 6.23 -32.18 -26.66
N ALA A 183 7.29 -32.89 -26.27
CA ALA A 183 7.18 -34.26 -25.76
C ALA A 183 6.51 -34.25 -24.38
N VAL A 184 5.71 -35.29 -24.11
CA VAL A 184 5.12 -35.55 -22.80
C VAL A 184 5.71 -36.86 -22.32
N GLU A 185 6.35 -36.85 -21.16
CA GLU A 185 7.03 -38.04 -20.64
C GLU A 185 6.03 -39.15 -20.32
N ASP A 186 6.46 -40.41 -20.44
CA ASP A 186 5.63 -41.58 -20.12
C ASP A 186 5.23 -41.64 -18.64
N SER A 187 6.03 -41.01 -17.78
CA SER A 187 5.74 -40.86 -16.35
C SER A 187 4.59 -39.89 -16.05
N TYR A 188 4.18 -39.07 -17.02
CA TYR A 188 3.09 -38.11 -16.85
C TYR A 188 1.73 -38.82 -16.79
N ASN A 189 1.11 -38.76 -15.60
CA ASN A 189 -0.17 -39.41 -15.29
C ASN A 189 -1.34 -38.42 -15.14
N GLY A 190 -1.19 -37.21 -15.64
CA GLY A 190 -2.25 -36.20 -15.61
C GLY A 190 -3.10 -36.17 -16.89
N PRO A 191 -4.10 -35.28 -16.92
CA PRO A 191 -5.01 -35.12 -18.06
C PRO A 191 -4.24 -34.76 -19.34
N ARG A 192 -4.70 -35.32 -20.47
CA ARG A 192 -4.12 -35.11 -21.79
C ARG A 192 -5.17 -34.49 -22.71
N PRO A 193 -5.47 -33.19 -22.53
CA PRO A 193 -6.50 -32.53 -23.32
C PRO A 193 -6.11 -32.43 -24.79
N ASP A 194 -7.14 -32.53 -25.63
CA ASP A 194 -7.11 -32.19 -27.04
C ASP A 194 -8.09 -31.04 -27.32
N TRP A 195 -7.97 -30.41 -28.48
CA TRP A 195 -8.68 -29.17 -28.81
C TRP A 195 -9.66 -29.39 -29.98
N PRO A 196 -10.92 -28.93 -29.88
CA PRO A 196 -11.48 -28.08 -28.82
C PRO A 196 -11.69 -28.80 -27.48
N LEU A 197 -11.40 -28.11 -26.38
CA LEU A 197 -11.45 -28.68 -25.03
C LEU A 197 -12.87 -29.15 -24.69
N GLN A 198 -12.99 -30.44 -24.42
CA GLN A 198 -14.24 -31.07 -24.02
C GLN A 198 -14.54 -30.84 -22.53
N HIS A 199 -15.83 -30.82 -22.17
CA HIS A 199 -16.27 -30.51 -20.81
C HIS A 199 -15.80 -31.54 -19.77
N ASP A 200 -15.86 -32.83 -20.10
CA ASP A 200 -15.38 -33.93 -19.28
C ASP A 200 -13.88 -33.80 -18.97
N VAL A 201 -13.06 -33.53 -19.98
CA VAL A 201 -11.61 -33.32 -19.81
C VAL A 201 -11.31 -32.06 -19.01
N ALA A 202 -12.12 -31.00 -19.14
CA ALA A 202 -11.98 -29.81 -18.30
C ALA A 202 -12.24 -30.13 -16.82
N LEU A 203 -13.18 -31.03 -16.51
CA LEU A 203 -13.41 -31.50 -15.15
C LEU A 203 -12.23 -32.35 -14.64
N GLU A 204 -11.64 -33.20 -15.48
CA GLU A 204 -10.43 -33.95 -15.12
C GLU A 204 -9.25 -33.02 -14.79
N ILE A 205 -9.06 -31.95 -15.56
CA ILE A 205 -8.07 -30.91 -15.26
C ILE A 205 -8.37 -30.26 -13.91
N ALA A 206 -9.62 -29.87 -13.67
CA ALA A 206 -10.03 -29.27 -12.40
C ALA A 206 -9.77 -30.20 -11.21
N ASP A 207 -10.08 -31.49 -11.34
CA ASP A 207 -9.87 -32.50 -10.31
C ASP A 207 -8.37 -32.75 -10.06
N HIS A 208 -7.57 -32.80 -11.13
CA HIS A 208 -6.11 -32.95 -11.04
C HIS A 208 -5.46 -31.75 -10.34
N LEU A 209 -5.89 -30.52 -10.66
CA LEU A 209 -5.43 -29.31 -9.98
C LEU A 209 -5.93 -29.25 -8.52
N ARG A 210 -7.15 -29.71 -8.24
CA ARG A 210 -7.69 -29.80 -6.86
C ARG A 210 -6.90 -30.79 -6.01
N ALA A 211 -6.36 -31.84 -6.62
CA ALA A 211 -5.42 -32.76 -6.01
C ALA A 211 -3.99 -32.21 -5.87
N GLN A 212 -3.78 -30.90 -6.09
CA GLN A 212 -2.49 -30.20 -6.05
C GLN A 212 -1.44 -30.76 -7.02
N LYS A 213 -1.89 -31.41 -8.09
CA LYS A 213 -1.00 -31.88 -9.16
C LYS A 213 -0.93 -30.84 -10.27
N THR A 214 0.19 -30.81 -11.00
CA THR A 214 0.41 -29.85 -12.08
C THR A 214 -0.01 -30.43 -13.43
N LEU A 215 -0.51 -29.56 -14.30
CA LEU A 215 -0.69 -29.87 -15.70
C LEU A 215 0.66 -29.83 -16.42
N HIS A 216 0.89 -30.72 -17.38
CA HIS A 216 2.11 -30.73 -18.16
C HIS A 216 2.25 -29.41 -18.95
N SER A 217 3.47 -28.87 -19.05
CA SER A 217 3.74 -27.57 -19.70
C SER A 217 3.22 -27.47 -21.13
N LYS A 218 3.21 -28.58 -21.88
CA LYS A 218 2.57 -28.69 -23.21
C LYS A 218 1.15 -28.14 -23.21
N TYR A 219 0.29 -28.72 -22.36
CA TYR A 219 -1.13 -28.41 -22.33
C TYR A 219 -1.40 -27.03 -21.74
N VAL A 220 -0.53 -26.56 -20.83
CA VAL A 220 -0.56 -25.16 -20.36
C VAL A 220 -0.28 -24.20 -21.51
N CYS A 221 0.75 -24.47 -22.31
CA CYS A 221 1.09 -23.62 -23.46
C CYS A 221 -0.02 -23.63 -24.52
N GLN A 222 -0.57 -24.80 -24.85
CA GLN A 222 -1.72 -24.90 -25.76
C GLN A 222 -2.93 -24.10 -25.25
N LEU A 223 -3.25 -24.20 -23.96
CA LEU A 223 -4.36 -23.49 -23.33
C LEU A 223 -4.16 -21.97 -23.38
N LEU A 224 -2.97 -21.48 -23.00
CA LEU A 224 -2.65 -20.05 -23.02
C LEU A 224 -2.63 -19.47 -24.43
N ILE A 225 -2.02 -20.16 -25.40
CA ILE A 225 -1.99 -19.74 -26.80
C ILE A 225 -3.39 -19.79 -27.42
N GLY A 226 -4.19 -20.81 -27.07
CA GLY A 226 -5.59 -20.92 -27.47
C GLY A 226 -6.42 -19.72 -27.01
N PHE A 227 -6.30 -19.33 -25.74
CA PHE A 227 -6.97 -18.14 -25.21
C PHE A 227 -6.48 -16.84 -25.88
N LEU A 228 -5.17 -16.70 -26.11
CA LEU A 228 -4.61 -15.52 -26.77
C LEU A 228 -5.19 -15.35 -28.19
N LYS A 229 -5.30 -16.44 -28.95
CA LYS A 229 -5.90 -16.44 -30.30
C LYS A 229 -7.40 -16.12 -30.32
N GLN A 230 -8.14 -16.35 -29.23
CA GLN A 230 -9.56 -15.99 -29.13
C GLN A 230 -9.78 -14.52 -28.72
N LEU A 231 -8.79 -13.88 -28.11
CA LEU A 231 -8.85 -12.49 -27.64
C LEU A 231 -8.40 -11.47 -28.69
N MET A 232 -7.65 -11.91 -29.71
CA MET A 232 -7.23 -11.10 -30.88
C MET A 232 -8.22 -11.24 -32.02
#